data_AF-A0A368EQF7-F1
#
_entry.id   AF-A0A368EQF7-F1
#
_cell.length_a   1.000
_cell.length_b   1.000
_cell.length_c   1.000
_cell.angle_alpha   90.00
_cell.angle_beta   90.00
_cell.angle_gamma   90.00
#
_symmetry.space_group_name_H-M   'P 1'
#
loop_
_entity.id
_entity.type
_entity.pdbx_description
1 polymer ?
#
loop_
_entity_poly.entity_id
_entity_poly.type
_entity_poly.pdbx_seq_one_letter_code
_entity_poly.pdbx_strand_id
1 'polypeptide(L)'
;MTRQRKTNRQSMLSKKIKEYFDRCVKSDYSGLSQNHPIILLNAIKNIIGDNREEHSKKLLDCMENKSKELPKRDGDQTILDDIAKEGIGLTVFVSDLEDACQSGIPENIEKEAARLQWVSDNGLGGFETLIEVALQDFERLGKFSFHLFRSNIFNRDINKTWLYTRCLLKEICKKPLPEPHENIDVDCDLLIGNTKTQTLNFTSAHRFWNGDYVRLGGYRREISFWIKNHYAQNEIEIDNNTRKEISFYFKNGGNFFVELAEDLIKNENDIVYLESLRYLARQSKDFHAFVSGEISSLLDNK
;
A
#
# COMPACT_ATOMS: atom_id res chain seq x y z
N MET A 1 24.61 -20.76 -14.98
CA MET A 1 24.36 -20.40 -13.56
C MET A 1 23.27 -21.34 -13.02
N THR A 2 23.54 -22.12 -11.95
CA THR A 2 22.65 -23.21 -11.48
C THR A 2 21.35 -22.72 -10.85
N ARG A 3 20.22 -23.42 -11.11
CA ARG A 3 18.87 -23.11 -10.59
C ARG A 3 18.84 -22.85 -9.08
N GLN A 4 19.59 -23.63 -8.30
CA GLN A 4 19.74 -23.46 -6.84
C GLN A 4 20.33 -22.10 -6.44
N ARG A 5 21.30 -21.57 -7.20
CA ARG A 5 21.92 -20.27 -6.92
C ARG A 5 20.98 -19.10 -7.24
N LYS A 6 20.12 -19.22 -8.26
CA LYS A 6 19.08 -18.23 -8.57
C LYS A 6 18.02 -18.19 -7.45
N THR A 7 17.54 -19.35 -6.99
CA THR A 7 16.56 -19.43 -5.89
C THR A 7 17.08 -18.83 -4.58
N ASN A 8 18.34 -19.10 -4.22
CA ASN A 8 18.95 -18.55 -3.00
C ASN A 8 19.11 -17.02 -3.04
N ARG A 9 19.49 -16.45 -4.20
CA ARG A 9 19.61 -14.98 -4.36
C ARG A 9 18.26 -14.28 -4.24
N GLN A 10 17.22 -14.82 -4.88
CA GLN A 10 15.87 -14.26 -4.82
C GLN A 10 15.28 -14.32 -3.39
N SER A 11 15.56 -15.40 -2.66
CA SER A 11 15.21 -15.54 -1.24
C SER A 11 15.91 -14.47 -0.38
N MET A 12 17.19 -14.21 -0.61
CA MET A 12 17.95 -13.20 0.13
C MET A 12 17.46 -11.77 -0.13
N LEU A 13 17.15 -11.42 -1.39
CA LEU A 13 16.58 -10.11 -1.70
C LEU A 13 15.23 -9.91 -1.00
N SER A 14 14.34 -10.90 -1.09
CA SER A 14 13.00 -10.80 -0.50
C SER A 14 13.05 -10.59 1.01
N LYS A 15 14.03 -11.23 1.69
CA LYS A 15 14.31 -10.98 3.11
C LYS A 15 14.81 -9.55 3.34
N LYS A 16 15.78 -9.06 2.56
CA LYS A 16 16.31 -7.70 2.68
C LYS A 16 15.23 -6.63 2.52
N ILE A 17 14.38 -6.76 1.50
CA ILE A 17 13.26 -5.84 1.27
C ILE A 17 12.26 -5.89 2.44
N LYS A 18 11.98 -7.09 2.97
CA LYS A 18 11.10 -7.24 4.14
C LYS A 18 11.68 -6.54 5.38
N GLU A 19 12.99 -6.61 5.60
CA GLU A 19 13.65 -5.88 6.68
C GLU A 19 13.46 -4.36 6.55
N TYR A 20 13.51 -3.82 5.33
CA TYR A 20 13.22 -2.40 5.07
C TYR A 20 11.77 -2.05 5.38
N PHE A 21 10.81 -2.91 4.98
CA PHE A 21 9.41 -2.70 5.36
C PHE A 21 9.21 -2.73 6.87
N ASP A 22 9.71 -3.75 7.56
CA ASP A 22 9.58 -3.91 9.02
C ASP A 22 10.22 -2.74 9.77
N ARG A 23 11.31 -2.19 9.26
CA ARG A 23 11.96 -1.00 9.82
C ARG A 23 11.14 0.27 9.55
N CYS A 24 10.57 0.42 8.36
CA CYS A 24 9.77 1.57 7.97
C CYS A 24 8.45 1.66 8.73
N VAL A 25 7.74 0.55 8.88
CA VAL A 25 6.47 0.54 9.63
C VAL A 25 6.66 0.72 11.13
N LYS A 26 7.90 0.70 11.64
CA LYS A 26 8.26 1.05 13.02
C LYS A 26 8.60 2.54 13.18
N SER A 27 8.54 3.33 12.13
CA SER A 27 8.86 4.74 12.22
C SER A 27 7.81 5.51 13.01
N ASP A 28 8.26 6.52 13.75
CA ASP A 28 7.39 7.55 14.28
C ASP A 28 7.12 8.59 13.19
N TYR A 29 5.87 8.65 12.71
CA TYR A 29 5.49 9.44 11.53
C TYR A 29 4.31 10.37 11.81
N SER A 30 4.59 11.68 11.86
CA SER A 30 3.60 12.73 12.11
C SER A 30 3.04 13.40 10.85
N GLY A 31 3.54 13.03 9.66
CA GLY A 31 3.12 13.61 8.39
C GLY A 31 1.74 13.11 7.90
N LEU A 32 1.37 13.49 6.68
CA LEU A 32 0.12 13.05 6.05
C LEU A 32 0.17 11.56 5.70
N SER A 33 -0.85 10.78 6.03
CA SER A 33 -0.90 9.31 5.80
C SER A 33 -0.60 8.94 4.34
N GLN A 34 -1.12 9.73 3.39
CA GLN A 34 -0.88 9.58 1.95
C GLN A 34 0.57 9.78 1.50
N ASN A 35 1.45 10.29 2.37
CA ASN A 35 2.88 10.49 2.14
C ASN A 35 3.74 9.58 3.03
N HIS A 36 3.14 8.60 3.72
CA HIS A 36 3.87 7.69 4.58
C HIS A 36 4.95 6.93 3.77
N PRO A 37 6.21 6.82 4.25
CA PRO A 37 7.32 6.28 3.46
C PRO A 37 7.12 4.83 2.95
N ILE A 38 6.26 4.06 3.62
CA ILE A 38 5.88 2.70 3.19
C ILE A 38 5.33 2.66 1.76
N ILE A 39 4.68 3.74 1.33
CA ILE A 39 4.10 3.88 -0.01
C ILE A 39 5.23 3.82 -1.05
N LEU A 40 6.27 4.64 -0.86
CA LEU A 40 7.46 4.66 -1.71
C LEU A 40 8.18 3.31 -1.70
N LEU A 41 8.43 2.72 -0.52
CA LEU A 41 9.11 1.43 -0.44
C LEU A 41 8.34 0.34 -1.21
N ASN A 42 7.01 0.28 -1.08
CA ASN A 42 6.21 -0.72 -1.79
C ASN A 42 6.18 -0.44 -3.30
N ALA A 43 6.19 0.84 -3.71
CA ALA A 43 6.29 1.22 -5.11
C ALA A 43 7.63 0.75 -5.72
N ILE A 44 8.75 1.06 -5.08
CA ILE A 44 10.08 0.63 -5.51
C ILE A 44 10.17 -0.90 -5.57
N LYS A 45 9.67 -1.61 -4.55
CA LYS A 45 9.63 -3.08 -4.55
C LYS A 45 8.89 -3.64 -5.76
N ASN A 46 7.76 -3.03 -6.15
CA ASN A 46 6.99 -3.48 -7.30
C ASN A 46 7.75 -3.24 -8.62
N ILE A 47 8.44 -2.12 -8.75
CA ILE A 47 9.25 -1.77 -9.93
C ILE A 47 10.46 -2.69 -10.05
N ILE A 48 11.25 -2.88 -8.98
CA ILE A 48 12.38 -3.83 -8.95
C ILE A 48 11.90 -5.25 -9.30
N GLY A 49 10.67 -5.59 -8.92
CA GLY A 49 10.05 -6.88 -9.22
C GLY A 49 9.91 -7.21 -10.71
N ASP A 50 10.04 -6.23 -11.61
CA ASP A 50 10.02 -6.44 -13.07
C ASP A 50 11.30 -7.10 -13.58
N ASN A 51 12.44 -6.90 -12.90
CA ASN A 51 13.67 -7.66 -13.13
C ASN A 51 14.12 -8.41 -11.88
N ARG A 52 13.84 -9.72 -11.90
CA ARG A 52 14.18 -10.62 -10.78
C ARG A 52 15.60 -11.19 -10.86
N GLU A 53 16.30 -11.00 -11.97
CA GLU A 53 17.65 -11.55 -12.17
C GLU A 53 18.74 -10.54 -11.81
N GLU A 54 18.53 -9.29 -12.22
CA GLU A 54 19.45 -8.17 -12.00
C GLU A 54 18.69 -7.00 -11.38
N HIS A 55 18.78 -6.88 -10.07
CA HIS A 55 18.05 -5.86 -9.32
C HIS A 55 18.80 -4.53 -9.33
N SER A 56 18.07 -3.43 -9.45
CA SER A 56 18.64 -2.10 -9.31
C SER A 56 19.20 -1.89 -7.90
N LYS A 57 20.52 -1.75 -7.80
CA LYS A 57 21.19 -1.38 -6.55
C LYS A 57 20.80 0.02 -6.10
N LYS A 58 20.68 0.96 -7.05
CA LYS A 58 20.33 2.36 -6.78
C LYS A 58 18.96 2.47 -6.11
N LEU A 59 17.97 1.73 -6.60
CA LEU A 59 16.64 1.67 -6.02
C LEU A 59 16.64 0.98 -4.63
N LEU A 60 17.43 -0.08 -4.46
CA LEU A 60 17.56 -0.76 -3.16
C LEU A 60 18.21 0.12 -2.09
N ASP A 61 19.25 0.87 -2.44
CA ASP A 61 19.92 1.80 -1.54
C ASP A 61 18.97 2.94 -1.15
N CYS A 62 18.12 3.41 -2.08
CA CYS A 62 17.05 4.36 -1.79
C CYS A 62 16.04 3.78 -0.76
N MET A 63 15.55 2.55 -0.97
CA MET A 63 14.66 1.90 0.00
C MET A 63 15.30 1.78 1.38
N GLU A 64 16.58 1.42 1.44
CA GLU A 64 17.31 1.28 2.69
C GLU A 64 17.39 2.60 3.45
N ASN A 65 17.84 3.66 2.77
CA ASN A 65 17.96 4.98 3.35
C ASN A 65 16.61 5.49 3.85
N LYS A 66 15.57 5.38 3.00
CA LYS A 66 14.23 5.84 3.34
C LYS A 66 13.62 5.07 4.52
N SER A 67 13.88 3.76 4.61
CA SER A 67 13.39 2.96 5.74
C SER A 67 13.92 3.44 7.10
N LYS A 68 15.11 4.06 7.12
CA LYS A 68 15.81 4.48 8.34
C LYS A 68 15.74 5.99 8.61
N GLU A 69 15.15 6.76 7.70
CA GLU A 69 15.12 8.23 7.74
C GLU A 69 14.47 8.78 9.01
N LEU A 70 13.41 8.12 9.48
CA LEU A 70 12.65 8.54 10.66
C LEU A 70 13.05 7.72 11.91
N PRO A 71 12.99 8.32 13.11
CA PRO A 71 13.23 7.58 14.35
C PRO A 71 12.22 6.44 14.51
N LYS A 72 12.60 5.42 15.28
CA LYS A 72 11.67 4.33 15.63
C LYS A 72 10.71 4.84 16.70
N ARG A 73 9.44 4.45 16.60
CA ARG A 73 8.50 4.58 17.72
C ARG A 73 8.78 3.52 18.78
N ASP A 74 8.33 3.81 20.00
CA ASP A 74 8.48 2.92 21.15
C ASP A 74 7.15 2.26 21.55
N GLY A 75 7.23 1.30 22.46
CA GLY A 75 6.08 0.68 23.12
C GLY A 75 5.32 -0.38 22.32
N ASP A 76 5.80 -0.80 21.13
CA ASP A 76 5.12 -1.84 20.33
C ASP A 76 4.94 -3.11 21.16
N GLN A 77 6.00 -3.57 21.84
CA GLN A 77 5.95 -4.78 22.67
C GLN A 77 5.24 -4.54 24.00
N THR A 78 5.47 -3.39 24.64
CA THR A 78 4.87 -3.04 25.93
C THR A 78 3.35 -3.12 25.89
N ILE A 79 2.71 -2.62 24.84
CA ILE A 79 1.25 -2.69 24.67
C ILE A 79 0.76 -4.14 24.63
N LEU A 80 1.43 -5.01 23.86
CA LEU A 80 1.05 -6.41 23.80
C LEU A 80 1.25 -7.09 25.16
N ASP A 81 2.37 -6.83 25.83
CA ASP A 81 2.68 -7.42 27.14
C ASP A 81 1.67 -7.01 28.21
N ASP A 82 1.22 -5.75 28.20
CA ASP A 82 0.25 -5.25 29.17
C ASP A 82 -1.14 -5.87 28.94
N ILE A 83 -1.57 -6.01 27.69
CA ILE A 83 -2.82 -6.73 27.35
C ILE A 83 -2.74 -8.22 27.71
N ALA A 84 -1.58 -8.85 27.54
CA ALA A 84 -1.40 -10.24 27.93
C ALA A 84 -1.60 -10.45 29.45
N LYS A 85 -1.16 -9.48 30.28
CA LYS A 85 -1.34 -9.50 31.74
C LYS A 85 -2.80 -9.31 32.16
N GLU A 86 -3.59 -8.56 31.40
CA GLU A 86 -5.04 -8.37 31.66
C GLU A 86 -5.86 -9.66 31.46
N GLY A 87 -5.29 -10.69 30.82
CA GLY A 87 -5.88 -12.01 30.64
C GLY A 87 -6.44 -12.23 29.23
N ILE A 88 -5.84 -13.18 28.49
CA ILE A 88 -6.20 -13.56 27.10
C ILE A 88 -7.50 -14.42 27.07
N GLY A 89 -8.12 -14.70 28.22
CA GLY A 89 -9.30 -15.58 28.34
C GLY A 89 -10.65 -14.90 28.11
N LEU A 90 -10.69 -13.59 27.84
CA LEU A 90 -11.91 -12.86 27.52
C LEU A 90 -12.27 -13.08 26.05
N THR A 91 -13.56 -13.27 25.76
CA THR A 91 -14.05 -13.32 24.38
C THR A 91 -13.74 -11.99 23.70
N VAL A 92 -13.05 -12.03 22.57
CA VAL A 92 -12.70 -10.84 21.78
C VAL A 92 -13.58 -10.84 20.54
N PHE A 93 -14.35 -9.77 20.33
CA PHE A 93 -15.16 -9.60 19.13
C PHE A 93 -14.54 -8.59 18.18
N VAL A 94 -14.74 -8.81 16.89
CA VAL A 94 -14.28 -7.86 15.87
C VAL A 94 -15.09 -6.55 15.93
N SER A 95 -16.37 -6.64 16.28
CA SER A 95 -17.23 -5.47 16.49
C SER A 95 -16.69 -4.52 17.56
N ASP A 96 -16.05 -5.04 18.61
CA ASP A 96 -15.47 -4.20 19.67
C ASP A 96 -14.36 -3.28 19.11
N LEU A 97 -13.57 -3.79 18.16
CA LEU A 97 -12.56 -2.99 17.47
C LEU A 97 -13.19 -1.99 16.50
N GLU A 98 -14.23 -2.39 15.77
CA GLU A 98 -14.97 -1.49 14.86
C GLU A 98 -15.59 -0.32 15.64
N ASP A 99 -16.27 -0.61 16.76
CA ASP A 99 -16.86 0.38 17.67
C ASP A 99 -15.80 1.28 18.30
N ALA A 100 -14.67 0.71 18.74
CA ALA A 100 -13.56 1.50 19.26
C ALA A 100 -13.05 2.48 18.19
N CYS A 101 -12.92 2.05 16.94
CA CYS A 101 -12.52 2.92 15.83
C CYS A 101 -13.50 4.08 15.62
N GLN A 102 -14.81 3.82 15.67
CA GLN A 102 -15.84 4.87 15.56
C GLN A 102 -15.83 5.84 16.74
N SER A 103 -15.50 5.38 17.95
CA SER A 103 -15.36 6.26 19.12
C SER A 103 -14.25 7.30 18.96
N GLY A 104 -13.24 7.02 18.14
CA GLY A 104 -12.09 7.89 17.92
C GLY A 104 -11.15 8.01 19.12
N ILE A 105 -11.33 7.22 20.19
CA ILE A 105 -10.51 7.26 21.41
C ILE A 105 -9.25 6.39 21.21
N PRO A 106 -8.05 6.97 21.05
CA PRO A 106 -6.86 6.22 20.65
C PRO A 106 -6.49 5.05 21.58
N GLU A 107 -6.66 5.25 22.90
CA GLU A 107 -6.36 4.23 23.91
C GLU A 107 -7.28 3.02 23.77
N ASN A 108 -8.57 3.23 23.50
CA ASN A 108 -9.54 2.16 23.30
C ASN A 108 -9.25 1.39 22.01
N ILE A 109 -8.94 2.11 20.93
CA ILE A 109 -8.61 1.48 19.64
C ILE A 109 -7.35 0.62 19.78
N GLU A 110 -6.30 1.14 20.41
CA GLU A 110 -5.03 0.42 20.59
C GLU A 110 -5.21 -0.81 21.50
N LYS A 111 -6.06 -0.71 22.52
CA LYS A 111 -6.44 -1.82 23.40
C LYS A 111 -7.16 -2.95 22.66
N GLU A 112 -8.24 -2.64 21.93
CA GLU A 112 -9.02 -3.68 21.23
C GLU A 112 -8.24 -4.31 20.07
N ALA A 113 -7.42 -3.52 19.37
CA ALA A 113 -6.54 -4.06 18.34
C ALA A 113 -5.48 -5.01 18.90
N ALA A 114 -4.90 -4.69 20.06
CA ALA A 114 -3.93 -5.55 20.74
C ALA A 114 -4.58 -6.85 21.27
N ARG A 115 -5.82 -6.77 21.78
CA ARG A 115 -6.60 -7.96 22.17
C ARG A 115 -6.83 -8.90 20.98
N LEU A 116 -7.29 -8.37 19.84
CA LEU A 116 -7.47 -9.15 18.62
C LEU A 116 -6.16 -9.75 18.10
N GLN A 117 -5.04 -9.02 18.22
CA GLN A 117 -3.72 -9.51 17.81
C GLN A 117 -3.30 -10.75 18.60
N TRP A 118 -3.63 -10.83 19.90
CA TRP A 118 -3.30 -11.97 20.76
C TRP A 118 -4.08 -13.24 20.43
N VAL A 119 -5.35 -13.11 20.06
CA VAL A 119 -6.23 -14.26 19.78
C VAL A 119 -6.23 -14.68 18.29
N SER A 120 -5.60 -13.89 17.42
CA SER A 120 -5.58 -14.13 15.97
C SER A 120 -4.50 -15.13 15.56
N ASP A 121 -4.89 -16.35 15.19
CA ASP A 121 -3.99 -17.44 14.74
C ASP A 121 -3.01 -17.05 13.63
N ASN A 122 -3.43 -16.15 12.72
CA ASN A 122 -2.64 -15.71 11.57
C ASN A 122 -2.17 -14.24 11.66
N GLY A 123 -2.45 -13.57 12.78
CA GLY A 123 -2.24 -12.13 12.99
C GLY A 123 -3.02 -11.16 12.10
N LEU A 124 -3.79 -11.63 11.11
CA LEU A 124 -4.46 -10.77 10.13
C LEU A 124 -5.85 -10.31 10.55
N GLY A 125 -6.53 -10.97 11.48
CA GLY A 125 -7.93 -10.66 11.81
C GLY A 125 -8.14 -9.19 12.20
N GLY A 126 -7.34 -8.70 13.16
CA GLY A 126 -7.35 -7.29 13.55
C GLY A 126 -6.83 -6.37 12.43
N PHE A 127 -5.79 -6.78 11.71
CA PHE A 127 -5.21 -5.95 10.64
C PHE A 127 -6.18 -5.72 9.47
N GLU A 128 -6.87 -6.75 8.99
CA GLU A 128 -7.86 -6.62 7.90
C GLU A 128 -9.10 -5.85 8.34
N THR A 129 -9.52 -6.01 9.59
CA THR A 129 -10.61 -5.19 10.16
C THR A 129 -10.21 -3.72 10.16
N LEU A 130 -8.98 -3.39 10.59
CA LEU A 130 -8.48 -2.02 10.55
C LEU A 130 -8.38 -1.46 9.13
N ILE A 131 -8.05 -2.29 8.14
CA ILE A 131 -8.06 -1.87 6.74
C ILE A 131 -9.49 -1.53 6.32
N GLU A 132 -10.48 -2.36 6.64
CA GLU A 132 -11.89 -2.06 6.30
C GLU A 132 -12.33 -0.72 6.86
N VAL A 133 -12.14 -0.48 8.16
CA VAL A 133 -12.53 0.81 8.79
C VAL A 133 -11.70 1.98 8.25
N ALA A 134 -10.41 1.78 7.93
CA ALA A 134 -9.60 2.83 7.33
C ALA A 134 -10.12 3.27 5.95
N LEU A 135 -10.74 2.37 5.19
CA LEU A 135 -11.31 2.69 3.87
C LEU A 135 -12.54 3.59 3.94
N GLN A 136 -13.16 3.77 5.12
CA GLN A 136 -14.19 4.81 5.34
C GLN A 136 -13.64 6.22 5.07
N ASP A 137 -12.34 6.46 5.30
CA ASP A 137 -11.68 7.71 4.89
C ASP A 137 -10.72 7.44 3.73
N PHE A 138 -11.25 6.92 2.61
CA PHE A 138 -10.45 6.46 1.48
C PHE A 138 -9.49 7.54 0.94
N GLU A 139 -9.93 8.80 0.88
CA GLU A 139 -9.11 9.89 0.35
C GLU A 139 -7.84 10.10 1.19
N ARG A 140 -7.94 9.94 2.51
CA ARG A 140 -6.80 10.05 3.42
C ARG A 140 -6.00 8.75 3.54
N LEU A 141 -6.69 7.62 3.65
CA LEU A 141 -6.11 6.35 4.12
C LEU A 141 -6.08 5.25 3.06
N GLY A 142 -6.82 5.33 1.96
CA GLY A 142 -6.97 4.25 0.98
C GLY A 142 -5.65 3.83 0.34
N LYS A 143 -4.94 4.79 -0.27
CA LYS A 143 -3.60 4.57 -0.84
C LYS A 143 -2.61 4.04 0.22
N PHE A 144 -2.58 4.65 1.39
CA PHE A 144 -1.70 4.21 2.48
C PHE A 144 -1.98 2.76 2.88
N SER A 145 -3.24 2.44 3.14
CA SER A 145 -3.72 1.11 3.54
C SER A 145 -3.35 0.06 2.50
N PHE A 146 -3.46 0.39 1.22
CA PHE A 146 -3.06 -0.51 0.13
C PHE A 146 -1.57 -0.86 0.20
N HIS A 147 -0.71 0.16 0.26
CA HIS A 147 0.73 -0.05 0.28
C HIS A 147 1.19 -0.74 1.58
N LEU A 148 0.57 -0.42 2.72
CA LEU A 148 0.84 -1.06 4.00
C LEU A 148 0.46 -2.54 3.98
N PHE A 149 -0.74 -2.87 3.49
CA PHE A 149 -1.21 -4.25 3.36
C PHE A 149 -0.27 -5.07 2.48
N ARG A 150 0.09 -4.55 1.30
CA ARG A 150 1.00 -5.23 0.37
C ARG A 150 2.40 -5.43 0.94
N SER A 151 2.84 -4.55 1.83
CA SER A 151 4.12 -4.68 2.54
C SER A 151 4.07 -5.73 3.65
N ASN A 152 2.94 -5.83 4.36
CA ASN A 152 2.75 -6.84 5.40
C ASN A 152 2.83 -8.27 4.83
N ILE A 153 2.03 -8.55 3.78
CA ILE A 153 1.95 -9.88 3.17
C ILE A 153 3.22 -10.27 2.39
N PHE A 154 4.06 -9.31 2.00
CA PHE A 154 5.30 -9.60 1.29
C PHE A 154 6.28 -10.32 2.21
N ASN A 155 6.62 -11.58 1.88
CA ASN A 155 7.47 -12.44 2.69
C ASN A 155 7.06 -12.41 4.18
N ARG A 156 5.76 -12.61 4.43
CA ARG A 156 5.11 -12.36 5.72
C ARG A 156 5.74 -13.18 6.86
N ASP A 157 6.03 -12.48 7.95
CA ASP A 157 6.32 -13.06 9.27
C ASP A 157 5.13 -12.74 10.16
N ILE A 158 4.39 -13.77 10.58
CA ILE A 158 3.13 -13.62 11.33
C ILE A 158 3.40 -12.86 12.64
N ASN A 159 4.55 -13.09 13.28
CA ASN A 159 4.92 -12.47 14.56
C ASN A 159 5.18 -10.97 14.45
N LYS A 160 5.35 -10.45 13.22
CA LYS A 160 5.59 -9.02 12.97
C LYS A 160 4.35 -8.28 12.49
N THR A 161 3.21 -8.96 12.32
CA THR A 161 1.96 -8.34 11.84
C THR A 161 1.55 -7.17 12.72
N TRP A 162 1.75 -7.27 14.03
CA TRP A 162 1.47 -6.19 14.98
C TRP A 162 2.12 -4.86 14.61
N LEU A 163 3.33 -4.88 14.03
CA LEU A 163 4.02 -3.65 13.62
C LEU A 163 3.24 -2.90 12.53
N TYR A 164 2.59 -3.64 11.64
CA TYR A 164 1.76 -3.11 10.56
C TYR A 164 0.39 -2.69 11.12
N THR A 165 -0.21 -3.50 12.00
CA THR A 165 -1.43 -3.17 12.74
C THR A 165 -1.28 -1.83 13.46
N ARG A 166 -0.25 -1.69 14.29
CA ARG A 166 0.01 -0.45 15.04
C ARG A 166 0.40 0.73 14.16
N CYS A 167 1.08 0.48 13.03
CA CYS A 167 1.32 1.52 12.03
C CYS A 167 0.01 2.08 11.46
N LEU A 168 -0.95 1.20 11.12
CA LEU A 168 -2.27 1.60 10.64
C LEU A 168 -3.07 2.36 11.71
N LEU A 169 -3.05 1.88 12.95
CA LEU A 169 -3.71 2.53 14.09
C LEU A 169 -3.25 3.97 14.28
N LYS A 170 -1.93 4.21 14.26
CA LYS A 170 -1.40 5.57 14.42
C LYS A 170 -1.86 6.51 13.30
N GLU A 171 -2.08 6.00 12.09
CA GLU A 171 -2.66 6.79 11.00
C GLU A 171 -4.16 7.00 11.15
N ILE A 172 -4.92 5.98 11.56
CA ILE A 172 -6.36 6.11 11.86
C ILE A 172 -6.56 7.20 12.93
N CYS A 173 -5.84 7.13 14.05
CA CYS A 173 -5.99 8.03 15.19
C CYS A 173 -5.60 9.50 14.93
N LYS A 174 -5.06 9.86 13.76
CA LYS A 174 -4.77 11.27 13.42
C LYS A 174 -6.03 12.12 13.27
N LYS A 175 -7.15 11.50 12.92
CA LYS A 175 -8.44 12.17 12.73
C LYS A 175 -9.56 11.13 12.91
N PRO A 176 -10.69 11.48 13.56
CA PRO A 176 -11.86 10.62 13.61
C PRO A 176 -12.28 10.12 12.23
N LEU A 177 -12.69 8.86 12.16
CA LEU A 177 -13.22 8.25 10.94
C LEU A 177 -14.65 8.74 10.67
N PRO A 178 -15.06 8.82 9.39
CA PRO A 178 -16.48 8.86 9.04
C PRO A 178 -17.20 7.59 9.50
N GLU A 179 -18.52 7.67 9.64
CA GLU A 179 -19.35 6.49 9.88
C GLU A 179 -19.25 5.49 8.71
N PRO A 180 -19.47 4.18 8.96
CA PRO A 180 -19.53 3.17 7.90
C PRO A 180 -20.54 3.55 6.81
N HIS A 181 -20.14 3.39 5.55
CA HIS A 181 -20.98 3.78 4.43
C HIS A 181 -22.01 2.73 4.06
N GLU A 182 -23.12 3.16 3.45
CA GLU A 182 -24.10 2.26 2.84
C GLU A 182 -23.49 1.52 1.65
N ASN A 183 -24.01 0.31 1.40
CA ASN A 183 -23.63 -0.42 0.20
C ASN A 183 -24.21 0.24 -1.05
N ILE A 184 -23.33 0.57 -1.99
CA ILE A 184 -23.66 1.18 -3.27
C ILE A 184 -23.33 0.20 -4.38
N ASP A 185 -24.27 0.05 -5.30
CA ASP A 185 -24.15 -0.72 -6.53
C ASP A 185 -23.34 0.05 -7.59
N VAL A 186 -22.04 0.15 -7.34
CA VAL A 186 -21.05 0.77 -8.21
C VAL A 186 -19.83 -0.14 -8.24
N ASP A 187 -19.45 -0.59 -9.44
CA ASP A 187 -18.25 -1.38 -9.65
C ASP A 187 -16.99 -0.49 -9.67
N CYS A 188 -15.85 -1.08 -9.32
CA CYS A 188 -14.55 -0.43 -9.41
C CYS A 188 -13.85 -0.81 -10.72
N ASP A 189 -14.22 -0.14 -11.81
CA ASP A 189 -13.44 -0.19 -13.04
C ASP A 189 -12.07 0.48 -12.86
N LEU A 190 -11.12 0.14 -13.73
CA LEU A 190 -9.81 0.78 -13.71
C LEU A 190 -9.88 2.17 -14.36
N LEU A 191 -9.91 3.19 -13.52
CA LEU A 191 -10.02 4.59 -13.92
C LEU A 191 -8.67 5.31 -13.89
N ILE A 192 -8.58 6.40 -14.65
CA ILE A 192 -7.50 7.37 -14.59
C ILE A 192 -8.07 8.67 -14.01
N GLY A 193 -7.34 9.33 -13.12
CA GLY A 193 -7.77 10.62 -12.56
C GLY A 193 -7.27 11.82 -13.36
N ASN A 194 -7.93 12.97 -13.18
CA ASN A 194 -7.50 14.26 -13.76
C ASN A 194 -6.18 14.78 -13.16
N THR A 195 -5.74 14.21 -12.04
CA THR A 195 -4.51 14.56 -11.34
C THR A 195 -3.71 13.29 -11.01
N LYS A 196 -2.39 13.44 -10.81
CA LYS A 196 -1.52 12.34 -10.35
C LYS A 196 -2.08 11.66 -9.11
N THR A 197 -2.53 12.45 -8.11
CA THR A 197 -3.09 11.94 -6.85
C THR A 197 -4.35 11.11 -7.06
N GLN A 198 -5.28 11.58 -7.91
CA GLN A 198 -6.48 10.81 -8.22
C GLN A 198 -6.15 9.50 -8.92
N THR A 199 -5.24 9.52 -9.91
CA THR A 199 -4.78 8.28 -10.56
C THR A 199 -4.16 7.29 -9.57
N LEU A 200 -3.35 7.76 -8.61
CA LEU A 200 -2.81 6.92 -7.53
C LEU A 200 -3.92 6.29 -6.67
N ASN A 201 -4.97 7.05 -6.36
CA ASN A 201 -6.10 6.56 -5.57
C ASN A 201 -6.92 5.53 -6.36
N PHE A 202 -7.22 5.77 -7.64
CA PHE A 202 -7.95 4.80 -8.48
C PHE A 202 -7.18 3.50 -8.70
N THR A 203 -5.88 3.56 -8.97
CA THR A 203 -5.08 2.32 -9.11
C THR A 203 -5.03 1.54 -7.80
N SER A 204 -4.95 2.22 -6.65
CA SER A 204 -5.00 1.59 -5.32
C SER A 204 -6.37 0.96 -5.05
N ALA A 205 -7.46 1.67 -5.34
CA ALA A 205 -8.84 1.20 -5.21
C ALA A 205 -9.06 -0.06 -6.06
N HIS A 206 -8.71 -0.01 -7.34
CA HIS A 206 -8.86 -1.13 -8.26
C HIS A 206 -8.06 -2.36 -7.80
N ARG A 207 -6.87 -2.17 -7.25
CA ARG A 207 -6.06 -3.28 -6.71
C ARG A 207 -6.64 -3.88 -5.43
N PHE A 208 -7.25 -3.07 -4.56
CA PHE A 208 -8.00 -3.57 -3.40
C PHE A 208 -9.31 -4.23 -3.80
N TRP A 209 -9.99 -3.75 -4.83
CA TRP A 209 -11.25 -4.34 -5.30
C TRP A 209 -11.07 -5.75 -5.86
N ASN A 210 -9.94 -5.97 -6.53
CA ASN A 210 -9.62 -7.19 -7.27
C ASN A 210 -8.66 -8.14 -6.53
N GLY A 211 -8.32 -7.85 -5.28
CA GLY A 211 -7.48 -8.75 -4.49
C GLY A 211 -8.29 -9.85 -3.79
N ASP A 212 -7.56 -10.81 -3.25
CA ASP A 212 -8.10 -11.95 -2.51
C ASP A 212 -7.95 -11.68 -1.00
N TYR A 213 -9.04 -11.20 -0.37
CA TYR A 213 -9.08 -10.76 1.03
C TYR A 213 -10.25 -11.40 1.75
N VAL A 214 -10.10 -11.69 3.05
CA VAL A 214 -11.19 -12.27 3.85
C VAL A 214 -12.34 -11.27 3.98
N ARG A 215 -12.01 -9.98 4.14
CA ARG A 215 -12.98 -8.88 4.32
C ARG A 215 -13.33 -8.13 3.02
N LEU A 216 -13.19 -8.78 1.86
CA LEU A 216 -13.39 -8.16 0.56
C LEU A 216 -14.76 -7.46 0.41
N GLY A 217 -15.83 -8.01 0.99
CA GLY A 217 -17.16 -7.39 0.96
C GLY A 217 -17.19 -5.99 1.58
N GLY A 218 -16.51 -5.82 2.72
CA GLY A 218 -16.37 -4.52 3.37
C GLY A 218 -15.50 -3.55 2.58
N TYR A 219 -14.39 -4.04 2.01
CA TYR A 219 -13.53 -3.20 1.17
C TYR A 219 -14.28 -2.67 -0.05
N ARG A 220 -15.08 -3.52 -0.70
CA ARG A 220 -15.89 -3.13 -1.86
C ARG A 220 -16.95 -2.11 -1.49
N ARG A 221 -17.62 -2.25 -0.34
CA ARG A 221 -18.59 -1.26 0.16
C ARG A 221 -17.98 0.14 0.29
N GLU A 222 -16.85 0.25 0.97
CA GLU A 222 -16.21 1.55 1.19
C GLU A 222 -15.64 2.14 -0.11
N ILE A 223 -15.07 1.29 -0.97
CA ILE A 223 -14.55 1.70 -2.28
C ILE A 223 -15.69 2.16 -3.19
N SER A 224 -16.81 1.43 -3.30
CA SER A 224 -17.91 1.81 -4.18
C SER A 224 -18.54 3.15 -3.75
N PHE A 225 -18.65 3.37 -2.45
CA PHE A 225 -19.05 4.68 -1.91
C PHE A 225 -18.08 5.79 -2.29
N TRP A 226 -16.77 5.57 -2.13
CA TRP A 226 -15.77 6.56 -2.53
C TRP A 226 -15.84 6.86 -4.03
N ILE A 227 -15.90 5.85 -4.91
CA ILE A 227 -15.91 6.05 -6.37
C ILE A 227 -17.17 6.82 -6.79
N LYS A 228 -18.36 6.49 -6.26
CA LYS A 228 -19.62 7.21 -6.54
C LYS A 228 -19.46 8.74 -6.42
N ASN A 229 -18.73 9.18 -5.40
CA ASN A 229 -18.52 10.60 -5.12
C ASN A 229 -17.42 11.26 -5.99
N HIS A 230 -16.72 10.49 -6.82
CA HIS A 230 -15.63 10.93 -7.69
C HIS A 230 -15.88 10.65 -9.19
N TYR A 231 -17.07 10.14 -9.56
CA TYR A 231 -17.46 9.79 -10.95
C TYR A 231 -17.62 10.99 -11.89
N ALA A 232 -17.61 12.23 -11.40
CA ALA A 232 -17.62 13.43 -12.24
C ALA A 232 -16.23 13.65 -12.86
N GLN A 233 -15.85 12.77 -13.79
CA GLN A 233 -14.59 12.89 -14.53
C GLN A 233 -14.85 13.40 -15.94
N ASN A 234 -13.97 14.30 -16.38
CA ASN A 234 -13.91 14.71 -17.78
C ASN A 234 -13.21 13.61 -18.57
N GLU A 235 -13.50 13.51 -19.87
CA GLU A 235 -12.67 12.69 -20.75
C GLU A 235 -11.23 13.19 -20.68
N ILE A 236 -10.30 12.28 -20.43
CA ILE A 236 -8.87 12.59 -20.45
C ILE A 236 -8.45 12.62 -21.91
N GLU A 237 -7.90 13.75 -22.35
CA GLU A 237 -7.27 13.84 -23.67
C GLU A 237 -6.03 12.95 -23.67
N ILE A 238 -6.08 11.88 -24.45
CA ILE A 238 -4.96 10.96 -24.64
C ILE A 238 -4.28 11.32 -25.96
N ASP A 239 -3.01 11.77 -25.88
CA ASP A 239 -2.18 11.88 -27.08
C ASP A 239 -1.98 10.48 -27.68
N ASN A 240 -2.33 10.33 -28.96
CA ASN A 240 -2.28 9.06 -29.68
C ASN A 240 -0.87 8.49 -29.86
N ASN A 241 0.18 9.24 -29.51
CA ASN A 241 1.56 8.78 -29.67
C ASN A 241 2.00 7.80 -28.57
N THR A 242 1.93 6.51 -28.88
CA THR A 242 2.38 5.45 -27.97
C THR A 242 3.87 5.15 -28.12
N ARG A 243 4.63 5.23 -27.02
CA ARG A 243 6.03 4.78 -26.95
C ARG A 243 6.13 3.28 -27.23
N LYS A 244 6.97 2.89 -28.19
CA LYS A 244 7.17 1.47 -28.59
C LYS A 244 7.64 0.62 -27.41
N GLU A 245 8.40 1.22 -26.51
CA GLU A 245 8.95 0.61 -25.30
C GLU A 245 7.84 0.15 -24.33
N ILE A 246 6.72 0.88 -24.23
CA ILE A 246 5.58 0.48 -23.40
C ILE A 246 4.89 -0.74 -24.00
N SER A 247 4.68 -0.73 -25.31
CA SER A 247 4.14 -1.89 -26.04
C SER A 247 5.05 -3.12 -25.92
N PHE A 248 6.36 -2.92 -25.93
CA PHE A 248 7.34 -3.99 -25.70
C PHE A 248 7.28 -4.50 -24.26
N TYR A 249 7.26 -3.60 -23.27
CA TYR A 249 7.13 -3.93 -21.86
C TYR A 249 5.84 -4.69 -21.55
N PHE A 250 4.71 -4.29 -22.12
CA PHE A 250 3.43 -4.99 -21.95
C PHE A 250 3.51 -6.46 -22.39
N LYS A 251 4.21 -6.74 -23.49
CA LYS A 251 4.35 -8.10 -24.03
C LYS A 251 5.42 -8.93 -23.30
N ASN A 252 6.53 -8.31 -22.91
CA ASN A 252 7.75 -9.02 -22.53
C ASN A 252 8.21 -8.74 -21.09
N GLY A 253 7.64 -7.75 -20.40
CA GLY A 253 8.20 -7.19 -19.18
C GLY A 253 9.56 -6.52 -19.43
N GLY A 254 10.44 -6.56 -18.43
CA GLY A 254 11.82 -6.07 -18.54
C GLY A 254 12.11 -4.81 -17.73
N ASN A 255 13.24 -4.16 -18.06
CA ASN A 255 13.83 -3.08 -17.24
C ASN A 255 13.23 -1.69 -17.46
N PHE A 256 12.29 -1.51 -18.40
CA PHE A 256 11.82 -0.18 -18.80
C PHE A 256 11.41 0.70 -17.61
N PHE A 257 10.54 0.22 -16.73
CA PHE A 257 10.14 0.97 -15.53
C PHE A 257 11.22 1.02 -14.44
N VAL A 258 12.16 0.09 -14.43
CA VAL A 258 13.32 0.10 -13.50
C VAL A 258 14.25 1.26 -13.87
N GLU A 259 14.61 1.37 -15.15
CA GLU A 259 15.47 2.43 -15.69
C GLU A 259 14.84 3.81 -15.47
N LEU A 260 13.54 3.96 -15.76
CA LEU A 260 12.81 5.20 -15.47
C LEU A 260 12.80 5.57 -13.98
N ALA A 261 12.66 4.60 -13.09
CA ALA A 261 12.65 4.85 -11.65
C ALA A 261 14.05 5.23 -11.13
N GLU A 262 15.11 4.62 -11.65
CA GLU A 262 16.49 5.01 -11.34
C GLU A 262 16.75 6.46 -11.72
N ASP A 263 16.19 6.87 -12.83
CA ASP A 263 16.27 8.20 -13.40
C ASP A 263 15.52 9.24 -12.59
N LEU A 264 14.34 8.88 -12.05
CA LEU A 264 13.49 9.73 -11.23
C LEU A 264 13.80 9.65 -9.73
N ILE A 265 14.89 8.98 -9.33
CA ILE A 265 15.12 8.59 -7.92
C ILE A 265 15.10 9.76 -6.92
N LYS A 266 15.35 10.98 -7.39
CA LYS A 266 15.37 12.19 -6.57
C LYS A 266 13.98 12.69 -6.18
N ASN A 267 12.94 12.32 -6.92
CA ASN A 267 11.56 12.71 -6.65
C ASN A 267 10.71 11.49 -6.28
N GLU A 268 10.50 11.30 -4.98
CA GLU A 268 9.76 10.17 -4.42
C GLU A 268 8.33 10.07 -4.93
N ASN A 269 7.65 11.23 -5.10
CA ASN A 269 6.27 11.27 -5.58
C ASN A 269 6.17 10.80 -7.03
N ASP A 270 7.15 11.13 -7.86
CA ASP A 270 7.19 10.69 -9.25
C ASP A 270 7.45 9.18 -9.36
N ILE A 271 8.22 8.58 -8.45
CA ILE A 271 8.40 7.11 -8.40
C ILE A 271 7.09 6.42 -8.02
N VAL A 272 6.38 6.95 -7.02
CA VAL A 272 5.08 6.40 -6.61
C VAL A 272 4.06 6.50 -7.76
N TYR A 273 4.06 7.62 -8.47
CA TYR A 273 3.22 7.81 -9.65
C TYR A 273 3.60 6.88 -10.81
N LEU A 274 4.91 6.75 -11.09
CA LEU A 274 5.43 5.84 -12.09
C LEU A 274 5.00 4.39 -11.83
N GLU A 275 4.88 3.96 -10.57
CA GLU A 275 4.38 2.62 -10.23
C GLU A 275 2.90 2.43 -10.58
N SER A 276 2.09 3.48 -10.49
CA SER A 276 0.70 3.46 -10.95
C SER A 276 0.60 3.46 -12.47
N LEU A 277 1.45 4.22 -13.16
CA LEU A 277 1.55 4.16 -14.62
C LEU A 277 1.98 2.77 -15.10
N ARG A 278 2.96 2.16 -14.41
CA ARG A 278 3.37 0.77 -14.62
C ARG A 278 2.20 -0.19 -14.45
N TYR A 279 1.36 0.01 -13.44
CA TYR A 279 0.17 -0.80 -13.25
C TYR A 279 -0.76 -0.71 -14.46
N LEU A 280 -1.16 0.50 -14.85
CA LEU A 280 -2.06 0.77 -15.96
C LEU A 280 -1.54 0.13 -17.25
N ALA A 281 -0.26 0.36 -17.56
CA ALA A 281 0.39 -0.21 -18.74
C ALA A 281 0.35 -1.73 -18.80
N ARG A 282 0.33 -2.42 -17.64
CA ARG A 282 0.21 -3.89 -17.55
C ARG A 282 -1.23 -4.40 -17.66
N GLN A 283 -2.23 -3.58 -17.37
CA GLN A 283 -3.63 -4.02 -17.35
C GLN A 283 -4.24 -4.05 -18.75
N SER A 284 -4.11 -2.97 -19.52
CA SER A 284 -4.64 -2.90 -20.88
C SER A 284 -3.73 -2.06 -21.79
N LYS A 285 -3.81 -2.35 -23.10
CA LYS A 285 -3.22 -1.52 -24.15
C LYS A 285 -3.87 -0.15 -24.27
N ASP A 286 -5.12 -0.03 -23.83
CA ASP A 286 -5.89 1.21 -23.92
C ASP A 286 -5.24 2.34 -23.10
N PHE A 287 -4.47 1.98 -22.07
CA PHE A 287 -3.73 2.92 -21.24
C PHE A 287 -2.36 3.32 -21.81
N HIS A 288 -1.87 2.69 -22.87
CA HIS A 288 -0.48 2.87 -23.32
C HIS A 288 -0.17 4.28 -23.80
N ALA A 289 -1.13 4.88 -24.49
CA ALA A 289 -1.03 6.25 -24.99
C ALA A 289 -1.00 7.26 -23.82
N PHE A 290 -1.91 7.13 -22.85
CA PHE A 290 -1.89 7.93 -21.61
C PHE A 290 -0.56 7.78 -20.86
N VAL A 291 -0.11 6.54 -20.63
CA VAL A 291 1.14 6.27 -19.92
C VAL A 291 2.35 6.84 -20.68
N SER A 292 2.32 6.87 -22.01
CA SER A 292 3.37 7.47 -22.85
C SER A 292 3.49 8.98 -22.62
N GLY A 293 2.35 9.67 -22.60
CA GLY A 293 2.28 11.11 -22.34
C GLY A 293 2.81 11.44 -20.94
N GLU A 294 2.33 10.73 -19.92
CA GLU A 294 2.72 10.97 -18.53
C GLU A 294 4.20 10.68 -18.27
N ILE A 295 4.75 9.60 -18.85
CA ILE A 295 6.20 9.32 -18.75
C ILE A 295 7.02 10.45 -19.40
N SER A 296 6.56 11.01 -20.52
CA SER A 296 7.25 12.13 -21.18
C SER A 296 7.25 13.36 -20.27
N SER A 297 6.09 13.71 -19.70
CA SER A 297 5.97 14.80 -18.71
C SER A 297 6.88 14.60 -17.49
N LEU A 298 7.00 13.37 -16.97
CA LEU A 298 7.90 13.07 -15.86
C LEU A 298 9.37 13.28 -16.19
N LEU A 299 9.78 12.97 -17.43
CA LEU A 299 11.18 13.09 -17.86
C LEU A 299 11.56 14.52 -18.24
N ASP A 300 10.62 15.31 -18.78
CA ASP A 300 10.86 16.70 -19.17
C ASP A 300 11.02 17.63 -17.94
N ASN A 301 10.50 17.23 -16.78
CA ASN A 301 10.58 17.97 -15.51
C ASN A 301 11.80 17.60 -14.64
N LYS A 302 12.81 16.91 -15.18
CA LYS A 302 14.06 16.57 -14.47
C LYS A 302 15.07 17.72 -14.46
#